data_AF-A0A2V6UIP9-F1
#
_entry.id   AF-A0A2V6UIP9-F1
#
_cell.length_a   1.000
_cell.length_b   1.000
_cell.length_c   1.000
_cell.angle_alpha   90.00
_cell.angle_beta   90.00
_cell.angle_gamma   90.00
#
_symmetry.space_group_name_H-M   'P 1'
#
loop_
_entity.id
_entity.type
_entity.pdbx_description
1 polymer ?
#
loop_
_entity_poly.entity_id
_entity_poly.type
_entity_poly.pdbx_seq_one_letter_code
_entity_poly.pdbx_strand_id
1 'polypeptide(L)'
;MTRRVLVIVGICVAVLLGVTVGTHRALAHKERHTPEQLKIFDEVFLEQVRVGDLLFHGDGETEKKMGVTLSKTGMACAMCHPFASDTHPYEFPKFQEQIEKFGTLRDMINWCIEKPQEGVRIDADSDAMKALEAYIYWSNRGSQLDPGRH
;
A
#
# COMPACT_ATOMS: atom_id res chain seq x y z
N MET A 1 26.75 3.83 55.52
CA MET A 1 25.71 3.10 54.75
C MET A 1 26.21 1.68 54.47
N THR A 2 25.46 0.66 54.89
CA THR A 2 25.87 -0.75 54.73
C THR A 2 25.75 -1.17 53.26
N ARG A 3 26.62 -2.06 52.79
CA ARG A 3 26.66 -2.61 51.42
C ARG A 3 25.28 -3.09 50.92
N ARG A 4 24.41 -3.51 51.84
CA ARG A 4 23.02 -3.92 51.57
C ARG A 4 22.12 -2.75 51.12
N VAL A 5 22.30 -1.55 51.68
CA VAL A 5 21.51 -0.36 51.29
C VAL A 5 21.87 0.11 49.88
N LEU A 6 23.16 0.07 49.52
CA LEU A 6 23.62 0.41 48.16
C LEU A 6 23.12 -0.57 47.10
N VAL A 7 23.04 -1.87 47.42
CA VAL A 7 22.49 -2.89 46.52
C VAL A 7 20.99 -2.70 46.31
N ILE A 8 20.24 -2.42 47.38
CA ILE A 8 18.78 -2.20 47.30
C ILE A 8 18.47 -0.95 46.46
N VAL A 9 19.18 0.16 46.70
CA VAL A 9 19.01 1.39 45.92
C VAL A 9 19.38 1.18 44.45
N GLY A 10 20.47 0.46 44.15
CA GLY A 10 20.85 0.14 42.78
C GLY A 10 19.79 -0.70 42.04
N ILE A 11 19.18 -1.68 42.71
CA ILE A 11 18.09 -2.49 42.14
C ILE A 11 16.84 -1.63 41.90
N CYS A 12 16.46 -0.77 42.85
CA CYS A 12 15.29 0.11 42.67
C CYS A 12 15.48 1.09 41.50
N VAL A 13 16.68 1.67 41.34
CA VAL A 13 16.99 2.56 40.22
C VAL A 13 16.99 1.81 38.88
N ALA A 14 17.53 0.60 38.83
CA ALA A 14 17.52 -0.22 37.62
C ALA A 14 16.10 -0.65 37.21
N VAL A 15 15.23 -0.97 38.18
CA VAL A 15 13.81 -1.29 37.92
C VAL A 15 13.05 -0.06 37.43
N LEU A 16 13.26 1.11 38.05
CA LEU A 16 12.64 2.37 37.61
C LEU A 16 13.08 2.76 36.18
N LEU A 17 14.37 2.64 35.86
CA LEU A 17 14.88 2.90 34.51
C LEU A 17 14.33 1.90 33.47
N GLY A 18 14.25 0.62 33.82
CA GLY A 18 13.66 -0.40 32.96
C GLY A 18 12.17 -0.19 32.67
N VAL A 19 11.42 0.37 33.63
CA VAL A 19 10.00 0.72 33.45
C VAL A 19 9.85 1.96 32.56
N THR A 20 10.72 2.97 32.68
CA THR A 20 10.63 4.19 31.86
C THR A 20 11.08 4.01 30.40
N VAL A 21 11.94 3.03 30.12
CA VAL A 21 12.44 2.75 28.76
C VAL A 21 11.53 1.76 28.00
N GLY A 22 10.62 1.07 28.69
CA GLY A 22 9.82 -0.04 28.14
C GLY A 22 8.40 0.31 27.62
N THR A 23 7.98 1.58 27.55
CA THR A 23 6.56 1.93 27.34
C THR A 23 6.13 2.21 25.90
N HIS A 24 7.03 2.28 24.92
CA HIS A 24 6.60 2.25 23.51
C HIS A 24 6.44 0.80 23.03
N ARG A 25 5.61 0.02 23.71
CA ARG A 25 5.08 -1.21 23.12
C ARG A 25 4.19 -0.78 21.96
N ALA A 26 4.53 -1.18 20.75
CA ALA A 26 3.65 -1.03 19.60
C ALA A 26 2.40 -1.88 19.84
N LEU A 27 1.40 -1.29 20.51
CA LEU A 27 0.09 -1.88 20.71
C LEU A 27 -0.72 -1.65 19.43
N ALA A 28 -1.51 -2.63 19.01
CA ALA A 28 -2.49 -2.43 17.95
C ALA A 28 -3.45 -1.31 18.37
N HIS A 29 -3.30 -0.13 17.75
CA HIS A 29 -4.02 1.07 18.14
C HIS A 29 -5.49 0.92 17.78
N LYS A 30 -6.39 1.05 18.78
CA LYS A 30 -7.85 0.96 18.60
C LYS A 30 -8.52 2.34 18.62
N GLU A 31 -7.78 3.39 18.97
CA GLU A 31 -8.36 4.73 19.07
C GLU A 31 -8.70 5.27 17.68
N ARG A 32 -9.76 6.06 17.61
CA ARG A 32 -10.16 6.70 16.36
C ARG A 32 -9.22 7.86 16.08
N HIS A 33 -8.97 8.11 14.80
CA HIS A 33 -8.27 9.30 14.36
C HIS A 33 -9.00 10.58 14.80
N THR A 34 -8.24 11.62 15.17
CA THR A 34 -8.78 12.96 15.38
C THR A 34 -9.25 13.57 14.05
N PRO A 35 -10.10 14.60 14.05
CA PRO A 35 -10.50 15.29 12.83
C PRO A 35 -9.32 15.77 11.98
N GLU A 36 -8.26 16.26 12.61
CA GLU A 36 -7.04 16.72 11.93
C GLU A 36 -6.27 15.56 11.30
N GLN A 37 -6.19 14.41 11.98
CA GLN A 37 -5.57 13.21 11.44
C GLN A 37 -6.37 12.64 10.26
N LEU A 38 -7.71 12.65 10.34
CA LEU A 38 -8.58 12.25 9.24
C LEU A 38 -8.38 13.14 8.01
N LYS A 39 -8.27 14.46 8.22
CA LYS A 39 -7.99 15.40 7.14
C LYS A 39 -6.65 15.08 6.44
N ILE A 40 -5.59 14.82 7.22
CA ILE A 40 -4.29 14.44 6.65
C ILE A 40 -4.40 13.12 5.89
N PHE A 41 -5.11 12.14 6.44
CA PHE A 41 -5.36 10.86 5.78
C PHE A 41 -6.04 11.06 4.43
N ASP A 42 -7.12 11.84 4.38
CA ASP A 42 -7.87 12.12 3.15
C ASP A 42 -7.00 12.86 2.13
N GLU A 43 -6.25 13.88 2.55
CA GLU A 43 -5.38 14.67 1.66
C GLU A 43 -4.29 13.80 1.03
N VAL A 44 -3.57 13.02 1.84
CA VAL A 44 -2.49 12.15 1.37
C VAL A 44 -3.05 11.04 0.49
N PHE A 45 -4.16 10.43 0.90
CA PHE A 45 -4.77 9.34 0.15
C PHE A 45 -5.30 9.80 -1.21
N LEU A 46 -6.03 10.92 -1.25
CA LEU A 46 -6.57 11.44 -2.51
C LEU A 46 -5.47 11.94 -3.46
N GLU A 47 -4.32 12.37 -2.94
CA GLU A 47 -3.15 12.64 -3.78
C GLU A 47 -2.63 11.36 -4.45
N GLN A 48 -2.54 10.24 -3.71
CA GLN A 48 -2.16 8.96 -4.31
C GLN A 48 -3.18 8.47 -5.34
N VAL A 49 -4.48 8.67 -5.07
CA VAL A 49 -5.55 8.36 -6.03
C VAL A 49 -5.38 9.18 -7.32
N ARG A 50 -5.07 10.48 -7.22
CA ARG A 50 -4.84 11.33 -8.39
C ARG A 50 -3.62 10.89 -9.20
N VAL A 51 -2.51 10.59 -8.54
CA VAL A 51 -1.31 10.10 -9.22
C VAL A 51 -1.59 8.73 -9.87
N GLY A 52 -2.29 7.86 -9.17
CA GLY A 52 -2.69 6.55 -9.69
C GLY A 52 -3.60 6.65 -10.91
N ASP A 53 -4.57 7.58 -10.89
CA ASP A 53 -5.45 7.86 -12.04
C ASP A 53 -4.65 8.28 -13.28
N LEU A 54 -3.69 9.19 -13.12
CA LEU A 54 -2.80 9.63 -14.20
C LEU A 54 -1.99 8.47 -14.79
N LEU A 55 -1.32 7.69 -13.93
CA LEU A 55 -0.56 6.51 -14.37
C LEU A 55 -1.46 5.48 -15.06
N PHE A 56 -2.65 5.22 -14.51
CA PHE A 56 -3.59 4.23 -15.02
C PHE A 56 -4.15 4.60 -16.40
N HIS A 57 -4.23 5.90 -16.69
CA HIS A 57 -4.63 6.44 -17.99
C HIS A 57 -3.45 6.69 -18.94
N GLY A 58 -2.22 6.30 -18.57
CA GLY A 58 -1.04 6.37 -19.43
C GLY A 58 -0.44 7.78 -19.56
N ASP A 59 -0.54 8.60 -18.51
CA ASP A 59 0.10 9.92 -18.48
C ASP A 59 1.63 9.80 -18.48
N GLY A 60 2.23 10.02 -19.65
CA GLY A 60 3.68 9.89 -19.85
C GLY A 60 4.52 10.90 -19.06
N GLU A 61 3.97 12.06 -18.70
CA GLU A 61 4.68 13.03 -17.86
C GLU A 61 4.85 12.52 -16.43
N THR A 62 3.79 11.93 -15.86
CA THR A 62 3.81 11.30 -14.54
C THR A 62 4.73 10.08 -14.53
N GLU A 63 4.68 9.21 -15.56
CA GLU A 63 5.62 8.09 -15.69
C GLU A 63 7.08 8.56 -15.68
N LYS A 64 7.39 9.59 -16.48
CA LYS A 64 8.73 10.18 -16.56
C LYS A 64 9.17 10.77 -15.21
N LYS A 65 8.27 11.48 -14.52
CA LYS A 65 8.56 12.06 -13.19
C LYS A 65 8.86 10.98 -12.15
N MET A 66 8.18 9.83 -12.24
CA MET A 66 8.35 8.71 -11.31
C MET A 66 9.44 7.71 -11.73
N GLY A 67 10.03 7.89 -12.91
CA GLY A 67 11.11 7.03 -13.41
C GLY A 67 10.64 5.60 -13.72
N VAL A 68 9.39 5.43 -14.12
CA VAL A 68 8.81 4.13 -14.49
C VAL A 68 8.55 4.06 -16.00
N THR A 69 8.37 2.85 -16.52
CA THR A 69 7.95 2.61 -17.90
C THR A 69 6.82 1.59 -17.86
N LEU A 70 5.58 2.08 -17.80
CA LEU A 70 4.41 1.21 -17.66
C LEU A 70 4.01 0.60 -19.01
N SER A 71 4.25 1.31 -20.10
CA SER A 71 3.92 0.86 -21.45
C SER A 71 5.03 1.15 -22.47
N LYS A 72 5.33 0.15 -23.30
CA LYS A 72 6.11 0.32 -24.54
C LYS A 72 5.25 0.21 -25.79
N THR A 73 4.03 -0.30 -25.66
CA THR A 73 3.07 -0.45 -26.76
C THR A 73 2.21 0.79 -26.97
N GLY A 74 2.22 1.73 -26.01
CA GLY A 74 1.33 2.89 -25.99
C GLY A 74 -0.07 2.57 -25.45
N MET A 75 -0.34 1.32 -25.07
CA MET A 75 -1.58 0.95 -24.38
C MET A 75 -1.51 1.34 -22.91
N ALA A 76 -2.60 1.89 -22.37
CA ALA A 76 -2.77 2.21 -20.97
C ALA A 76 -3.72 1.21 -20.29
N CYS A 77 -3.66 1.10 -18.97
CA CYS A 77 -4.54 0.22 -18.19
C CYS A 77 -6.02 0.51 -18.49
N ALA A 78 -6.39 1.79 -18.55
CA ALA A 78 -7.75 2.26 -18.82
C ALA A 78 -8.34 1.82 -20.17
N MET A 79 -7.51 1.39 -21.13
CA MET A 79 -8.01 0.92 -22.42
C MET A 79 -8.68 -0.46 -22.30
N CYS A 80 -8.23 -1.28 -21.35
CA CYS A 80 -8.84 -2.59 -21.04
C CYS A 80 -9.77 -2.53 -19.83
N HIS A 81 -9.49 -1.63 -18.88
CA HIS A 81 -10.22 -1.48 -17.63
C HIS A 81 -10.71 -0.03 -17.45
N PRO A 82 -11.72 0.45 -18.20
CA PRO A 82 -12.22 1.81 -18.08
C PRO A 82 -12.57 2.18 -16.63
N PHE A 83 -11.98 3.25 -16.09
CA PHE A 83 -12.15 3.66 -14.69
C PHE A 83 -11.82 2.57 -13.65
N ALA A 84 -10.85 1.70 -13.96
CA ALA A 84 -10.51 0.52 -13.17
C ALA A 84 -11.68 -0.46 -12.98
N SER A 85 -12.59 -0.54 -13.95
CA SER A 85 -13.63 -1.57 -13.98
C SER A 85 -13.02 -2.96 -14.14
N ASP A 86 -13.70 -3.96 -13.60
CA ASP A 86 -13.34 -5.39 -13.75
C ASP A 86 -11.91 -5.73 -13.31
N THR A 87 -11.32 -4.94 -12.40
CA THR A 87 -10.03 -5.28 -11.77
C THR A 87 -10.20 -6.07 -10.47
N HIS A 88 -11.41 -6.07 -9.90
CA HIS A 88 -11.82 -6.84 -8.71
C HIS A 88 -10.80 -6.84 -7.55
N PRO A 89 -10.30 -5.67 -7.09
CA PRO A 89 -9.15 -5.60 -6.19
C PRO A 89 -9.43 -6.14 -4.78
N TYR A 90 -10.71 -6.16 -4.38
CA TYR A 90 -11.19 -6.64 -3.09
C TYR A 90 -11.19 -8.17 -2.97
N GLU A 91 -11.01 -8.90 -4.08
CA GLU A 91 -10.90 -10.36 -4.08
C GLU A 91 -9.45 -10.85 -3.98
N PHE A 92 -8.47 -9.95 -4.11
CA PHE A 92 -7.08 -10.31 -3.87
C PHE A 92 -6.80 -10.35 -2.36
N PRO A 93 -5.94 -11.29 -1.90
CA PRO A 93 -5.16 -12.23 -2.72
C PRO A 93 -5.97 -13.46 -3.17
N LYS A 94 -5.72 -13.95 -4.38
CA LYS A 94 -6.44 -15.09 -4.97
C LYS A 94 -5.55 -15.95 -5.87
N PHE A 95 -6.01 -17.18 -6.17
CA PHE A 95 -5.47 -17.92 -7.30
C PHE A 95 -5.86 -17.20 -8.59
N GLN A 96 -4.89 -16.94 -9.46
CA GLN A 96 -5.10 -16.18 -10.67
C GLN A 96 -4.67 -17.01 -11.88
N GLU A 97 -5.63 -17.31 -12.74
CA GLU A 97 -5.47 -18.25 -13.85
C GLU A 97 -4.41 -17.77 -14.87
N GLN A 98 -4.37 -16.46 -15.14
CA GLN A 98 -3.44 -15.83 -16.10
C GLN A 98 -1.96 -16.01 -15.74
N ILE A 99 -1.67 -16.29 -14.46
CA ILE A 99 -0.31 -16.50 -13.94
C ILE A 99 -0.14 -17.89 -13.30
N GLU A 100 -1.19 -18.72 -13.33
CA GLU A 100 -1.26 -20.07 -12.76
C GLU A 100 -0.74 -20.17 -11.31
N LYS A 101 -0.96 -19.13 -10.51
CA LYS A 101 -0.46 -19.07 -9.13
C LYS A 101 -1.34 -18.22 -8.22
N PHE A 102 -1.14 -18.40 -6.91
CA PHE A 102 -1.64 -17.46 -5.91
C PHE A 102 -0.92 -16.12 -6.06
N GLY A 103 -1.68 -15.05 -6.20
CA GLY A 103 -1.18 -13.71 -6.48
C GLY A 103 -1.88 -12.63 -5.67
N THR A 104 -1.18 -11.53 -5.51
CA THR A 104 -1.69 -10.26 -4.97
C THR A 104 -2.17 -9.34 -6.10
N LEU A 105 -2.87 -8.27 -5.75
CA LEU A 105 -3.21 -7.22 -6.72
C LEU A 105 -1.96 -6.66 -7.40
N ARG A 106 -0.88 -6.44 -6.65
CA ARG A 106 0.41 -5.94 -7.18
C ARG A 106 1.07 -6.92 -8.15
N ASP A 107 0.91 -8.22 -7.96
CA ASP A 107 1.36 -9.22 -8.93
C ASP A 107 0.62 -9.05 -10.25
N MET A 108 -0.69 -8.78 -10.20
CA MET A 108 -1.49 -8.56 -11.40
C MET A 108 -1.25 -7.21 -12.06
N ILE A 109 -1.02 -6.14 -11.29
CA ILE A 109 -0.57 -4.85 -11.84
C ILE A 109 0.72 -5.04 -12.64
N ASN A 110 1.72 -5.73 -12.07
CA ASN A 110 2.97 -6.01 -12.77
C ASN A 110 2.77 -6.96 -13.96
N TRP A 111 1.89 -7.95 -13.86
CA TRP A 111 1.57 -8.80 -15.01
C TRP A 111 0.95 -7.99 -16.16
N CYS A 112 0.05 -7.05 -15.87
CA CYS A 112 -0.50 -6.12 -16.87
C CYS A 112 0.57 -5.21 -17.48
N ILE A 113 1.52 -4.73 -16.69
CA ILE A 113 2.66 -3.95 -17.20
C ILE A 113 3.52 -4.83 -18.13
N GLU A 114 3.87 -6.03 -17.71
CA GLU A 114 4.83 -6.89 -18.42
C GLU A 114 4.25 -7.59 -19.65
N LYS A 115 2.97 -7.98 -19.62
CA LYS A 115 2.37 -8.83 -20.65
C LYS A 115 1.66 -8.04 -21.75
N PRO A 116 0.51 -7.36 -21.51
CA PRO A 116 -0.13 -6.58 -22.55
C PRO A 116 0.63 -5.28 -22.88
N GLN A 117 1.19 -4.58 -21.88
CA GLN A 117 1.81 -3.26 -22.12
C GLN A 117 3.31 -3.33 -22.51
N GLU A 118 3.94 -4.50 -22.36
CA GLU A 118 5.38 -4.73 -22.60
C GLU A 118 6.30 -3.73 -21.88
N GLY A 119 5.83 -3.17 -20.76
CA GLY A 119 6.55 -2.22 -19.93
C GLY A 119 7.73 -2.84 -19.17
N VAL A 120 8.12 -2.19 -18.08
CA VAL A 120 9.15 -2.66 -17.17
C VAL A 120 8.51 -2.86 -15.81
N ARG A 121 8.66 -4.06 -15.26
CA ARG A 121 8.22 -4.40 -13.90
C ARG A 121 8.65 -3.32 -12.91
N ILE A 122 7.72 -2.86 -12.10
CA ILE A 122 8.00 -1.89 -11.03
C ILE A 122 8.12 -2.61 -9.68
N ASP A 123 8.90 -2.02 -8.78
CA ASP A 123 9.05 -2.54 -7.42
C ASP A 123 7.69 -2.53 -6.70
N ALA A 124 7.38 -3.61 -5.98
CA ALA A 124 6.11 -3.75 -5.27
C ALA A 124 5.91 -2.66 -4.19
N ASP A 125 6.99 -2.09 -3.67
CA ASP A 125 6.99 -1.02 -2.67
C ASP A 125 7.27 0.36 -3.28
N SER A 126 7.38 0.47 -4.61
CA SER A 126 7.53 1.75 -5.30
C SER A 126 6.32 2.66 -5.10
N ASP A 127 6.55 3.97 -5.16
CA ASP A 127 5.48 4.96 -5.04
C ASP A 127 4.47 4.86 -6.20
N ALA A 128 4.93 4.48 -7.40
CA ALA A 128 4.05 4.23 -8.53
C ALA A 128 3.10 3.04 -8.28
N MET A 129 3.61 1.95 -7.70
CA MET A 129 2.78 0.78 -7.35
C MET A 129 1.72 1.16 -6.30
N LYS A 130 2.11 1.90 -5.26
CA LYS A 130 1.17 2.37 -4.22
C LYS A 130 0.09 3.29 -4.80
N ALA A 131 0.46 4.19 -5.70
CA ALA A 131 -0.48 5.11 -6.34
C ALA A 131 -1.49 4.35 -7.22
N LEU A 132 -1.01 3.43 -8.07
CA LEU A 132 -1.89 2.56 -8.89
C LEU A 132 -2.85 1.74 -8.02
N GLU A 133 -2.34 1.11 -6.96
CA GLU A 133 -3.16 0.34 -6.01
C GLU A 133 -4.20 1.23 -5.31
N ALA A 134 -3.83 2.42 -4.87
CA ALA A 134 -4.74 3.37 -4.24
C ALA A 134 -5.89 3.77 -5.17
N TYR A 135 -5.58 4.09 -6.44
CA TYR A 135 -6.58 4.41 -7.45
C TYR A 135 -7.53 3.24 -7.72
N ILE A 136 -6.99 2.03 -7.93
CA ILE A 136 -7.77 0.83 -8.20
C ILE A 136 -8.75 0.53 -7.05
N TYR A 137 -8.28 0.58 -5.79
CA TYR A 137 -9.16 0.38 -4.63
C TYR A 137 -10.19 1.50 -4.49
N TRP A 138 -9.79 2.76 -4.69
CA TRP A 138 -10.69 3.90 -4.60
C TRP A 138 -11.82 3.80 -5.63
N SER A 139 -11.51 3.42 -6.87
CA SER A 139 -12.48 3.24 -7.95
C SER A 139 -13.46 2.09 -7.71
N ASN A 140 -13.03 1.08 -6.94
CA ASN A 140 -13.84 -0.09 -6.56
C ASN A 140 -14.42 0.00 -5.13
N ARG A 141 -14.51 1.21 -4.57
CA ARG A 141 -15.05 1.41 -3.21
C ARG A 141 -16.51 0.97 -3.11
N GLY A 142 -16.85 0.29 -2.01
CA GLY A 142 -18.20 -0.19 -1.74
C GLY A 142 -18.53 -1.55 -2.38
N SER A 143 -17.60 -2.14 -3.15
CA SER A 143 -17.75 -3.50 -3.65
C SER A 143 -17.78 -4.53 -2.52
N GLN A 144 -18.60 -5.56 -2.69
CA GLN A 144 -18.69 -6.68 -1.77
C GLN A 144 -17.73 -7.78 -2.18
N LEU A 145 -17.15 -8.48 -1.19
CA LEU A 145 -16.31 -9.64 -1.45
C LEU A 145 -17.14 -10.72 -2.17
N ASP A 146 -16.73 -11.08 -3.38
CA ASP A 146 -17.39 -12.07 -4.24
C ASP A 146 -16.36 -13.10 -4.73
N PRO A 147 -16.04 -14.13 -3.91
CA PRO A 147 -15.02 -15.11 -4.28
C PRO A 147 -15.36 -15.84 -5.59
N GLY A 148 -14.44 -15.84 -6.55
CA GLY A 148 -14.57 -16.57 -7.82
C GLY A 148 -14.87 -15.70 -9.05
N ARG A 149 -14.86 -14.37 -8.92
CA ARG A 149 -14.89 -13.44 -10.05
C ARG A 149 -13.46 -13.09 -10.49
N HIS A 150 -13.26 -12.72 -11.75
CA HIS A 150 -11.95 -12.33 -12.30
C HIS A 150 -12.07 -11.09 -13.15
#